data_AF-A0A9E2QLN2-F1
#
_entry.id   AF-A0A9E2QLN2-F1
#
_cell.length_a   1.000
_cell.length_b   1.000
_cell.length_c   1.000
_cell.angle_alpha   90.00
_cell.angle_beta   90.00
_cell.angle_gamma   90.00
#
_symmetry.space_group_name_H-M   'P 1'
#
loop_
_entity.id
_entity.type
_entity.pdbx_description
1 polymer ?
#
loop_
_entity_poly.entity_id
_entity_poly.type
_entity_poly.pdbx_seq_one_letter_code
_entity_poly.pdbx_strand_id
1 'polypeptide(L)'
;MPDKQDLRVQIPEKFRKQLDKRFDPSQAVLNKKAGEWIIAVPCSLCLEYNSFCGGCPFERFGYVGCEHWIRCVLDNNRIFRLSPHYGIFWHGEDDAKAREQIMKLREAAEKLIEWV
;
A
#
# COMPACT_ATOMS: atom_id res chain seq x y z
N MET A 1 7.20 -18.00 16.84
CA MET A 1 6.41 -17.55 15.67
C MET A 1 5.52 -16.44 16.20
N PRO A 2 5.56 -15.20 15.67
CA PRO A 2 4.66 -14.19 16.19
C PRO A 2 3.23 -14.61 15.82
N ASP A 3 2.35 -14.58 16.82
CA ASP A 3 0.93 -14.88 16.72
C ASP A 3 0.32 -14.25 15.47
N LYS A 4 -0.55 -15.01 14.76
CA LYS A 4 -1.26 -14.54 13.57
C LYS A 4 -2.16 -13.37 13.96
N GLN A 5 -1.60 -12.17 13.94
CA GLN A 5 -2.31 -10.93 14.19
C GLN A 5 -3.43 -10.83 13.15
N ASP A 6 -4.66 -10.54 13.59
CA ASP A 6 -5.76 -10.32 12.67
C ASP A 6 -5.39 -9.13 11.76
N LEU A 7 -5.33 -9.38 10.45
CA LEU A 7 -5.01 -8.38 9.45
C LEU A 7 -6.26 -7.79 8.79
N ARG A 8 -7.48 -8.11 9.23
CA ARG A 8 -8.69 -7.59 8.60
C ARG A 8 -8.90 -6.09 8.87
N VAL A 9 -9.25 -5.30 7.86
CA VAL A 9 -9.42 -3.84 7.99
C VAL A 9 -10.75 -3.42 7.37
N GLN A 10 -11.51 -2.59 8.08
CA GLN A 10 -12.72 -1.98 7.55
C GLN A 10 -12.39 -0.62 6.93
N ILE A 11 -12.69 -0.44 5.64
CA ILE A 11 -12.41 0.80 4.91
C ILE A 11 -13.68 1.32 4.24
N PRO A 12 -14.01 2.61 4.38
CA PRO A 12 -15.17 3.18 3.69
C PRO A 12 -15.12 2.99 2.17
N GLU A 13 -16.23 2.55 1.55
CA GLU A 13 -16.32 2.24 0.10
C GLU A 13 -15.89 3.45 -0.77
N LYS A 14 -16.07 4.68 -0.28
CA LYS A 14 -15.64 5.92 -0.96
C LYS A 14 -14.15 5.93 -1.35
N PHE A 15 -13.30 5.16 -0.66
CA PHE A 15 -11.87 5.11 -0.92
C PHE A 15 -11.45 4.02 -1.92
N ARG A 16 -12.31 3.04 -2.18
CA ARG A 16 -11.99 1.82 -2.93
C ARG A 16 -11.34 2.10 -4.28
N LYS A 17 -12.02 2.88 -5.12
CA LYS A 17 -11.55 3.20 -6.48
C LYS A 17 -10.15 3.82 -6.50
N GLN A 18 -9.81 4.65 -5.51
CA GLN A 18 -8.50 5.30 -5.46
C GLN A 18 -7.42 4.38 -4.89
N LEU A 19 -7.76 3.54 -3.92
CA LEU A 19 -6.85 2.51 -3.40
C LEU A 19 -6.55 1.44 -4.45
N ASP A 20 -7.55 0.98 -5.21
CA ASP A 20 -7.37 0.04 -6.31
C ASP A 20 -6.38 0.59 -7.34
N LYS A 21 -6.55 1.86 -7.75
CA LYS A 21 -5.61 2.53 -8.67
C LYS A 21 -4.21 2.68 -8.08
N ARG A 22 -4.10 2.96 -6.78
CA ARG A 22 -2.81 3.16 -6.11
C ARG A 22 -1.95 1.90 -6.10
N PHE A 23 -2.58 0.74 -6.02
CA PHE A 23 -1.91 -0.55 -6.05
C PHE A 23 -2.06 -1.25 -7.40
N ASP A 24 -2.34 -0.54 -8.49
CA ASP A 24 -2.38 -1.12 -9.83
C ASP A 24 -1.03 -0.98 -10.55
N PRO A 25 -0.26 -2.07 -10.75
CA PRO A 25 1.03 -2.01 -11.42
C PRO A 25 0.93 -1.59 -12.89
N SER A 26 -0.24 -1.66 -13.53
CA SER A 26 -0.42 -1.17 -14.90
C SER A 26 -0.26 0.36 -15.01
N GLN A 27 -0.45 1.07 -13.89
CA GLN A 27 -0.29 2.53 -13.80
C GLN A 27 1.18 2.97 -13.64
N ALA A 28 2.12 2.02 -13.53
CA ALA A 28 3.51 2.31 -13.24
C ALA A 28 4.23 2.93 -14.45
N VAL A 29 4.93 4.05 -14.21
CA VAL A 29 5.73 4.75 -15.22
C VAL A 29 7.19 4.78 -14.79
N LEU A 30 8.12 4.54 -15.71
CA LEU A 30 9.55 4.64 -15.46
C LEU A 30 10.00 6.10 -15.49
N ASN A 31 10.46 6.61 -14.35
CA ASN A 31 11.23 7.84 -14.28
C ASN A 31 12.69 7.56 -14.69
N LYS A 32 12.98 7.75 -15.99
CA LYS A 32 14.31 7.50 -16.57
C LYS A 32 15.44 8.31 -15.93
N LYS A 33 15.16 9.48 -15.34
CA LYS A 33 16.18 10.31 -14.69
C LYS A 33 16.61 9.74 -13.34
N ALA A 34 15.66 9.15 -12.61
CA ALA A 34 15.91 8.57 -11.29
C ALA A 34 16.25 7.08 -11.35
N GLY A 35 15.96 6.39 -12.47
CA GLY A 35 16.07 4.93 -12.54
C GLY A 35 15.02 4.23 -11.68
N GLU A 36 13.87 4.87 -11.46
CA GLU A 36 12.82 4.41 -10.55
C GLU A 36 11.48 4.33 -11.28
N TRP A 37 10.69 3.32 -10.92
CA TRP A 37 9.29 3.24 -11.32
C TRP A 37 8.40 3.92 -10.29
N ILE A 38 7.30 4.51 -10.75
CA ILE A 38 6.31 5.18 -9.91
C ILE A 38 4.89 4.81 -10.34
N ILE A 39 4.03 4.45 -9.39
CA ILE A 39 2.58 4.57 -9.53
C ILE A 39 2.17 5.89 -8.88
N ALA A 40 1.91 6.92 -9.69
CA ALA A 40 1.73 8.31 -9.26
C ALA A 40 0.32 8.60 -8.70
N VAL A 41 -0.17 7.75 -7.80
CA VAL A 41 -1.50 7.85 -7.22
C VAL A 41 -1.39 8.04 -5.70
N PRO A 42 -1.73 9.22 -5.15
CA PRO A 42 -1.68 9.51 -3.72
C PRO A 42 -2.56 8.57 -2.89
N CYS A 43 -2.27 8.45 -1.59
CA CYS A 43 -3.05 7.65 -0.67
C CYS A 43 -4.26 8.46 -0.19
N SER A 44 -5.46 8.11 -0.64
CA SER A 44 -6.69 8.80 -0.25
C SER A 44 -6.93 8.78 1.26
N LEU A 45 -6.56 7.71 1.96
CA LEU A 45 -6.65 7.63 3.42
C LEU A 45 -5.68 8.61 4.10
N CYS A 46 -4.43 8.69 3.66
CA CYS A 46 -3.48 9.62 4.28
C CYS A 46 -3.88 11.09 4.04
N LEU A 47 -4.50 11.38 2.88
CA LEU A 47 -5.02 12.70 2.56
C LEU A 47 -6.23 13.07 3.43
N GLU A 48 -7.14 12.13 3.71
CA GLU A 48 -8.31 12.38 4.56
C GLU A 48 -7.92 12.48 6.05
N TYR A 49 -7.13 11.53 6.55
CA TYR A 49 -6.82 11.38 7.98
C TYR A 49 -5.52 12.11 8.39
N ASN A 50 -5.14 13.17 7.67
CA ASN A 50 -4.03 14.08 7.98
C ASN A 50 -2.65 13.43 8.25
N SER A 51 -2.29 12.37 7.52
CA SER A 51 -0.98 11.65 7.60
C SER A 51 -0.51 11.11 8.95
N PHE A 52 -1.04 11.57 10.09
CA PHE A 52 -0.72 11.11 11.45
C PHE A 52 -1.41 9.80 11.82
N CYS A 53 -2.19 9.21 10.90
CA CYS A 53 -2.89 7.94 11.04
C CYS A 53 -3.97 7.90 12.15
N GLY A 54 -4.24 8.98 12.88
CA GLY A 54 -5.34 9.04 13.85
C GLY A 54 -6.70 8.94 13.14
N GLY A 55 -7.53 7.97 13.53
CA GLY A 55 -8.80 7.64 12.88
C GLY A 55 -8.66 6.93 11.53
N CYS A 56 -7.45 6.67 11.06
CA CYS A 56 -7.23 5.90 9.83
C CYS A 56 -7.62 4.44 10.07
N PRO A 57 -8.20 3.73 9.07
CA PRO A 57 -8.49 2.30 9.17
C PRO A 57 -7.30 1.43 9.64
N PHE A 58 -6.08 1.90 9.39
CA PHE A 58 -4.86 1.20 9.78
C PHE A 58 -4.29 1.62 11.15
N GLU A 59 -4.92 2.53 11.89
CA GLU A 59 -4.43 3.05 13.18
C GLU A 59 -4.12 1.94 14.18
N ARG A 60 -4.93 0.88 14.20
CA ARG A 60 -4.78 -0.26 15.11
C ARG A 60 -3.44 -1.01 14.98
N PHE A 61 -2.73 -0.83 13.88
CA PHE A 61 -1.40 -1.40 13.67
C PHE A 61 -0.26 -0.47 14.13
N GLY A 62 -0.60 0.64 14.79
CA GLY A 62 0.34 1.59 15.39
C GLY A 62 0.71 2.76 14.50
N TYR A 63 1.81 3.44 14.87
CA TYR A 63 2.35 4.56 14.10
C TYR A 63 2.78 4.07 12.71
N VAL A 64 2.24 4.69 11.65
CA VAL A 64 2.37 4.23 10.26
C VAL A 64 1.78 2.81 10.04
N GLY A 65 0.62 2.55 10.64
CA GLY A 65 0.02 1.21 10.65
C GLY A 65 -0.24 0.59 9.27
N CYS A 66 -0.43 1.39 8.22
CA CYS A 66 -0.55 0.87 6.85
C CYS A 66 0.76 0.24 6.36
N GLU A 67 1.92 0.79 6.72
CA GLU A 67 3.22 0.20 6.42
C GLU A 67 3.45 -1.09 7.19
N HIS A 68 3.05 -1.12 8.46
CA HIS A 68 3.10 -2.33 9.28
C HIS A 68 2.26 -3.44 8.65
N TRP A 69 1.00 -3.14 8.32
CA TRP A 69 0.09 -4.09 7.68
C TRP A 69 0.67 -4.66 6.38
N ILE A 70 1.21 -3.80 5.51
CA ILE A 70 1.86 -4.21 4.26
C ILE A 70 3.06 -5.13 4.53
N ARG A 71 3.88 -4.82 5.54
CA ARG A 71 5.02 -5.66 5.91
C ARG A 71 4.57 -7.03 6.43
N CYS A 72 3.47 -7.11 7.17
CA CYS A 72 2.90 -8.40 7.58
C CYS A 72 2.43 -9.22 6.38
N VAL A 73 1.72 -8.62 5.42
CA VAL A 73 1.26 -9.33 4.21
C VAL A 73 2.44 -9.79 3.32
N LEU A 74 3.54 -9.03 3.32
CA LEU A 74 4.72 -9.30 2.51
C LEU A 74 5.87 -9.96 3.29
N ASP A 75 5.61 -10.52 4.47
CA ASP A 75 6.59 -11.26 5.27
C ASP A 75 7.89 -10.47 5.52
N ASN A 76 7.76 -9.16 5.79
CA ASN A 76 8.85 -8.19 5.97
C ASN A 76 9.83 -8.02 4.78
N ASN A 77 9.49 -8.51 3.58
CA ASN A 77 10.37 -8.47 2.40
C ASN A 77 9.97 -7.36 1.40
N ARG A 78 9.32 -6.26 1.86
CA ARG A 78 8.84 -5.19 0.98
C ARG A 78 9.99 -4.49 0.24
N ILE A 79 9.93 -4.42 -1.09
CA ILE A 79 10.98 -3.77 -1.93
C ILE A 79 10.57 -2.43 -2.56
N PHE A 80 9.36 -1.95 -2.29
CA PHE A 80 8.90 -0.62 -2.71
C PHE A 80 8.73 0.33 -1.52
N ARG A 81 8.72 1.64 -1.80
CA ARG A 81 8.46 2.73 -0.86
C ARG A 81 7.06 3.27 -1.08
N LEU A 82 6.45 3.77 0.00
CA LEU A 82 5.15 4.43 -0.02
C LEU A 82 5.35 5.91 0.30
N SER A 83 4.72 6.77 -0.49
CA SER A 83 4.54 8.18 -0.16
C SER A 83 3.05 8.49 -0.05
N PRO A 84 2.61 9.15 1.03
CA PRO A 84 1.24 9.65 1.16
C PRO A 84 0.82 10.51 -0.05
N HIS A 85 1.71 11.41 -0.48
CA HIS A 85 1.42 12.43 -1.48
C HIS A 85 1.83 12.04 -2.90
N TYR A 86 2.86 11.20 -3.05
CA TYR A 86 3.44 10.96 -4.37
C TYR A 86 3.15 9.58 -4.97
N GLY A 87 2.76 8.58 -4.16
CA GLY A 87 2.43 7.24 -4.69
C GLY A 87 3.27 6.09 -4.15
N ILE A 88 3.55 5.11 -5.02
CA ILE A 88 4.39 3.94 -4.74
C ILE A 88 5.60 3.97 -5.67
N PHE A 89 6.78 3.68 -5.12
CA PHE A 89 8.08 3.81 -5.82
C PHE A 89 8.95 2.59 -5.62
N TRP A 90 9.68 2.17 -6.65
CA TRP A 90 10.71 1.13 -6.54
C TRP A 90 11.84 1.36 -7.54
N HIS A 91 13.01 0.78 -7.28
CA HIS A 91 14.15 0.85 -8.18
C HIS A 91 13.93 -0.01 -9.43
N GLY A 92 14.50 0.39 -10.56
CA GLY A 92 14.37 -0.33 -11.83
C GLY A 92 14.82 -1.79 -11.76
N GLU A 93 15.85 -2.09 -10.97
CA GLU A 93 16.35 -3.45 -10.74
C GLU A 93 15.35 -4.37 -10.05
N ASP A 94 14.41 -3.81 -9.29
CA ASP A 94 13.39 -4.55 -8.54
C ASP A 94 12.03 -4.64 -9.26
N ASP A 95 11.91 -4.17 -10.51
CA ASP A 95 10.60 -3.96 -11.15
C ASP A 95 9.70 -5.20 -11.16
N ALA A 96 10.25 -6.35 -11.56
CA ALA A 96 9.51 -7.60 -11.58
C ALA A 96 9.00 -7.99 -10.17
N LYS A 97 9.88 -7.91 -9.17
CA LYS A 97 9.56 -8.25 -7.77
C LYS A 97 8.58 -7.25 -7.16
N ALA A 98 8.66 -5.97 -7.53
CA ALA A 98 7.76 -4.93 -7.04
C ALA A 98 6.34 -5.18 -7.50
N ARG A 99 6.18 -5.46 -8.80
CA ARG A 99 4.89 -5.78 -9.42
C ARG A 99 4.29 -7.03 -8.80
N GLU A 100 5.10 -8.08 -8.58
CA GLU A 100 4.67 -9.30 -7.89
C GLU A 100 4.15 -9.00 -6.47
N GLN A 101 4.90 -8.23 -5.69
CA GLN A 101 4.47 -7.87 -4.32
C GLN A 101 3.22 -7.01 -4.30
N ILE A 102 3.08 -6.07 -5.24
CA ILE A 102 1.88 -5.24 -5.38
C ILE A 102 0.68 -6.13 -5.74
N MET A 103 0.84 -7.11 -6.63
CA MET A 103 -0.22 -8.08 -6.94
C MET A 103 -0.58 -8.93 -5.71
N LYS A 104 0.40 -9.44 -4.97
CA LYS A 104 0.16 -10.17 -3.70
C LYS A 104 -0.60 -9.30 -2.69
N LEU A 105 -0.29 -8.00 -2.59
CA LEU A 105 -1.04 -7.07 -1.75
C LEU A 105 -2.50 -6.92 -2.20
N ARG A 106 -2.76 -6.85 -3.51
CA ARG A 106 -4.13 -6.76 -4.03
C ARG A 106 -4.94 -8.01 -3.69
N GLU A 107 -4.38 -9.19 -3.93
CA GLU A 107 -5.04 -10.46 -3.61
C GLU A 107 -5.30 -10.62 -2.10
N ALA A 108 -4.38 -10.13 -1.26
CA ALA A 108 -4.58 -10.10 0.18
C ALA A 108 -5.65 -9.07 0.58
N ALA A 109 -5.65 -7.89 -0.04
CA ALA A 109 -6.63 -6.85 0.20
C ALA A 109 -8.06 -7.31 -0.12
N GLU A 110 -8.27 -8.08 -1.19
CA GLU A 110 -9.58 -8.68 -1.53
C GLU A 110 -10.14 -9.58 -0.42
N LYS A 111 -9.26 -10.18 0.40
CA LYS A 111 -9.64 -11.12 1.49
C LYS A 111 -9.69 -10.45 2.85
N LEU A 112 -8.87 -9.42 3.05
CA LEU A 112 -8.61 -8.80 4.35
C LEU A 112 -9.30 -7.45 4.49
N ILE A 113 -9.66 -6.78 3.41
CA ILE A 113 -10.37 -5.50 3.46
C ILE A 113 -11.87 -5.76 3.33
N GLU A 114 -12.60 -5.38 4.37
CA GLU A 114 -14.05 -5.27 4.33
C GLU A 114 -14.41 -3.82 3.97
N TRP A 115 -15.17 -3.66 2.90
CA TRP A 115 -15.62 -2.34 2.49
C TRP A 115 -16.95 -2.01 3.17
N VAL A 116 -17.02 -0.85 3.83
CA VAL A 116 -18.15 -0.41 4.67
C VAL A 116 -18.70 0.96 4.29
#